data_AF-A0AAV5T7P8-F1
#
_entry.id   AF-A0AAV5T7P8-F1
#
_cell.length_a   1.000
_cell.length_b   1.000
_cell.length_c   1.000
_cell.angle_alpha   90.00
_cell.angle_beta   90.00
_cell.angle_gamma   90.00
#
_symmetry.space_group_name_H-M   'P 1'
#
loop_
_entity.id
_entity.type
_entity.pdbx_description
1 polymer ?
#
loop_
_entity_poly.entity_id
_entity_poly.type
_entity_poly.pdbx_seq_one_letter_code
_entity_poly.pdbx_strand_id
1 'polypeptide(L)'
;MSILSLPDVFLNDLMRRMAIQDRLNLRLTCRAFERTVADTHAGYFEEGEIYVHHHKDRNGLRGSAYGKSPVKIRIGDLDIKIPNHELYDFLGFRTRLFSGISFGRFKIHVDQESTVEFVRLFLTNFKIEVLDFSVISDIVLENSLKIMAAVPHFPYTMSIHPLIDAEMLQFLPPMEVLHFLVE
;
A
#
# COMPACT_ATOMS: atom_id res chain seq x y z
N MET A 1 36.84 3.55 11.66
CA MET A 1 36.40 4.01 10.31
C MET A 1 34.93 4.36 10.37
N SER A 2 34.50 5.44 9.74
CA SER A 2 33.08 5.82 9.70
C SER A 2 32.39 5.10 8.54
N ILE A 3 31.22 4.50 8.77
CA ILE A 3 30.44 3.91 7.67
C ILE A 3 30.03 4.98 6.64
N LEU A 4 29.82 6.22 7.10
CA LEU A 4 29.48 7.37 6.26
C LEU A 4 30.64 7.90 5.40
N SER A 5 31.87 7.39 5.60
CA SER A 5 33.01 7.70 4.73
C SER A 5 33.19 6.70 3.58
N LEU A 6 32.31 5.71 3.45
CA LEU A 6 32.31 4.81 2.32
C LEU A 6 31.84 5.54 1.05
N PRO A 7 32.37 5.20 -0.14
CA PRO A 7 31.84 5.71 -1.40
C PRO A 7 30.35 5.38 -1.57
N ASP A 8 29.60 6.29 -2.21
CA ASP A 8 28.15 6.19 -2.38
C ASP A 8 27.70 4.85 -2.98
N VAL A 9 28.48 4.27 -3.90
CA VAL A 9 28.15 2.98 -4.52
C VAL A 9 28.00 1.87 -3.48
N PHE A 10 28.87 1.85 -2.45
CA PHE A 10 28.79 0.86 -1.37
C PHE A 10 27.66 1.16 -0.40
N LEU A 11 27.42 2.44 -0.10
CA LEU A 11 26.28 2.85 0.73
C LEU A 11 24.96 2.47 0.05
N ASN A 12 24.85 2.67 -1.26
CA ASN A 12 23.68 2.31 -2.04
C ASN A 12 23.46 0.80 -2.07
N ASP A 13 24.51 0.00 -2.27
CA ASP A 13 24.41 -1.46 -2.24
C ASP A 13 24.02 -1.97 -0.85
N LEU A 14 24.57 -1.37 0.21
CA LEU A 14 24.18 -1.66 1.59
C LEU A 14 22.70 -1.35 1.81
N MET A 15 22.24 -0.14 1.48
CA MET A 15 20.85 0.27 1.68
C MET A 15 19.86 -0.61 0.91
N ARG A 16 20.23 -1.13 -0.27
CA ARG A 16 19.39 -2.05 -1.05
C ARG A 16 19.24 -3.44 -0.42
N ARG A 17 20.22 -3.88 0.36
CA ARG A 17 20.22 -5.20 1.03
C ARG A 17 19.61 -5.14 2.43
N MET A 18 19.45 -3.95 2.98
CA MET A 18 18.86 -3.78 4.31
C MET A 18 17.34 -3.93 4.28
N ALA A 19 16.82 -4.61 5.30
CA ALA A 19 15.42 -4.61 5.66
C ALA A 19 14.88 -3.17 5.76
N ILE A 20 13.64 -2.93 5.33
CA ILE A 20 13.07 -1.58 5.33
C ILE A 20 12.92 -1.07 6.78
N GLN A 21 12.63 -1.97 7.73
CA GLN A 21 12.56 -1.63 9.15
C GLN A 21 13.92 -1.11 9.67
N ASP A 22 15.02 -1.76 9.29
CA ASP A 22 16.36 -1.34 9.68
C ASP A 22 16.73 0.01 9.07
N ARG A 23 16.30 0.27 7.84
CA ARG A 23 16.51 1.57 7.19
C ARG A 23 15.73 2.67 7.88
N LEU A 24 14.50 2.41 8.29
CA LEU A 24 13.70 3.34 9.08
C LEU A 24 14.39 3.65 10.41
N ASN A 25 14.88 2.63 11.11
CA ASN A 25 15.64 2.80 12.35
C ASN A 25 16.93 3.60 12.12
N LEU A 26 17.65 3.34 11.02
CA LEU A 26 18.89 4.02 10.69
C LEU A 26 18.67 5.53 10.50
N ARG A 27 17.55 5.95 9.91
CA ARG A 27 17.22 7.38 9.77
C ARG A 27 17.08 8.11 11.10
N LEU A 28 16.63 7.41 12.14
CA LEU A 28 16.42 7.99 13.46
C LEU A 28 17.73 8.21 14.22
N THR A 29 18.86 7.67 13.72
CA THR A 29 20.15 7.79 14.41
C THR A 29 20.78 9.18 14.26
N CYS A 30 20.90 9.71 13.04
CA CYS A 30 21.40 11.07 12.80
C CYS A 30 21.00 11.62 11.42
N ARG A 31 21.15 12.95 11.24
CA ARG A 31 20.82 13.64 9.97
C ARG A 31 21.61 13.12 8.76
N ALA A 32 22.82 12.62 8.96
CA ALA A 32 23.61 12.09 7.86
C ALA A 32 23.02 10.77 7.35
N PHE A 33 22.65 9.86 8.25
CA PHE A 33 21.95 8.63 7.88
C PHE A 33 20.54 8.91 7.33
N GLU A 34 19.84 9.89 7.88
CA GLU A 34 18.55 10.33 7.33
C GLU A 34 18.68 10.68 5.84
N ARG A 35 19.68 11.49 5.49
CA ARG A 35 19.96 11.87 4.09
C ARG A 35 20.37 10.65 3.27
N THR A 36 21.31 9.84 3.75
CA THR A 36 21.73 8.62 3.04
C THR A 36 20.54 7.71 2.73
N VAL A 37 19.64 7.47 3.68
CA VAL A 37 18.47 6.61 3.44
C VAL A 37 17.44 7.27 2.52
N ALA A 38 17.26 8.59 2.61
CA ALA A 38 16.30 9.33 1.77
C ALA A 38 16.76 9.46 0.31
N ASP A 39 18.06 9.68 0.10
CA ASP A 39 18.68 9.88 -1.21
C ASP A 39 18.95 8.54 -1.93
N THR A 40 18.93 7.42 -1.20
CA THR A 40 19.09 6.09 -1.77
C THR A 40 17.77 5.51 -2.25
N HIS A 41 17.74 5.08 -3.51
CA HIS A 41 16.60 4.36 -4.07
C HIS A 41 16.33 3.13 -3.20
N ALA A 42 15.17 3.14 -2.54
CA ALA A 42 14.84 2.15 -1.55
C ALA A 42 14.61 0.75 -2.13
N GLY A 43 14.52 0.66 -3.45
CA GLY A 43 14.65 -0.58 -4.18
C GLY A 43 13.34 -1.01 -4.80
N TYR A 44 13.38 -2.20 -5.37
CA TYR A 44 12.22 -2.86 -5.93
C TYR A 44 11.73 -3.92 -4.96
N PHE A 45 10.44 -3.90 -4.67
CA PHE A 45 9.75 -4.94 -3.93
C PHE A 45 8.83 -5.67 -4.89
N GLU A 46 8.87 -6.99 -4.89
CA GLU A 46 7.99 -7.80 -5.75
C GLU A 46 6.52 -7.57 -5.39
N GLU A 47 6.22 -7.51 -4.10
CA GLU A 47 4.87 -7.26 -3.59
C GLU A 47 4.83 -6.17 -2.50
N GLY A 48 3.70 -5.46 -2.46
CA GLY A 48 3.27 -4.62 -1.35
C GLY A 48 1.75 -4.72 -1.19
N GLU A 49 1.22 -4.32 -0.04
CA GLU A 49 -0.23 -4.34 0.17
C GLU A 49 -0.73 -3.21 1.08
N ILE A 50 -1.95 -2.77 0.83
CA ILE A 50 -2.76 -1.97 1.73
C ILE A 50 -4.09 -2.69 1.95
N TYR A 51 -4.45 -2.89 3.22
CA TYR A 51 -5.71 -3.54 3.55
C TYR A 51 -6.42 -2.90 4.74
N VAL A 52 -7.73 -2.80 4.61
CA VAL A 52 -8.67 -2.35 5.63
C VAL A 52 -9.70 -3.46 5.77
N HIS A 53 -9.77 -4.06 6.95
CA HIS A 53 -10.79 -5.05 7.27
C HIS A 53 -11.60 -4.58 8.45
N HIS A 54 -12.92 -4.57 8.31
CA HIS A 54 -13.82 -4.58 9.45
C HIS A 54 -13.53 -5.79 10.33
N HIS A 55 -13.08 -5.55 11.55
CA HIS A 55 -13.12 -6.58 12.57
C HIS A 55 -14.59 -6.96 12.80
N LYS A 56 -14.99 -8.16 12.36
CA LYS A 56 -16.12 -8.86 12.99
C LYS A 56 -15.68 -9.11 14.43
N ASP A 57 -16.41 -8.54 15.40
CA ASP A 57 -16.15 -8.89 16.80
C ASP A 57 -16.29 -10.41 16.96
N ARG A 58 -15.54 -11.02 17.90
CA ARG A 58 -15.55 -12.47 18.15
C ARG A 58 -16.95 -13.06 18.42
N ASN A 59 -17.94 -12.22 18.65
CA ASN A 59 -19.34 -12.61 18.88
C ASN A 59 -20.23 -12.52 17.63
N GLY A 60 -19.68 -12.28 16.43
CA GLY A 60 -20.46 -12.19 15.19
C GLY A 60 -21.38 -10.95 15.11
N LEU A 61 -21.51 -10.20 16.21
CA LEU A 61 -22.05 -8.86 16.21
C LEU A 61 -21.10 -7.99 15.38
N ARG A 62 -21.65 -7.26 14.41
CA ARG A 62 -20.91 -6.18 13.74
C ARG A 62 -20.34 -5.30 14.86
N GLY A 63 -19.02 -5.38 15.07
CA GLY A 63 -18.32 -4.51 16.00
C GLY A 63 -18.79 -3.09 15.69
N SER A 64 -19.16 -2.36 16.74
CA SER A 64 -20.00 -1.16 16.70
C SER A 64 -19.93 -0.36 15.40
N ALA A 65 -21.08 0.13 14.94
CA ALA A 65 -21.27 0.97 13.74
C ALA A 65 -20.38 2.25 13.66
N TYR A 66 -19.44 2.44 14.58
CA TYR A 66 -18.55 3.59 14.73
C TYR A 66 -17.06 3.23 14.91
N GLY A 67 -16.70 1.95 15.02
CA GLY A 67 -15.31 1.51 15.16
C GLY A 67 -14.58 1.44 13.81
N LYS A 68 -14.02 2.56 13.34
CA LYS A 68 -13.27 2.57 12.08
C LYS A 68 -12.01 1.69 12.22
N SER A 69 -11.92 0.60 11.46
CA SER A 69 -10.80 -0.34 11.56
C SER A 69 -9.53 0.29 10.98
N PRO A 70 -8.37 0.14 11.65
CA PRO A 70 -7.14 0.79 11.22
C PRO A 70 -6.68 0.29 9.85
N VAL A 71 -6.07 1.19 9.09
CA VAL A 71 -5.46 0.84 7.80
C VAL A 71 -4.16 0.11 8.07
N LYS A 72 -3.95 -1.01 7.39
CA LYS A 72 -2.72 -1.76 7.47
C LYS A 72 -1.98 -1.69 6.14
N ILE A 73 -0.67 -1.48 6.21
CA ILE A 73 0.20 -1.36 5.04
C ILE A 73 1.37 -2.31 5.26
N ARG A 74 1.68 -3.13 4.25
CA ARG A 74 2.89 -3.95 4.24
C ARG A 74 3.78 -3.57 3.08
N ILE A 75 5.06 -3.34 3.37
CA ILE A 75 6.11 -3.04 2.40
C ILE A 75 7.32 -3.89 2.77
N GLY A 76 7.63 -4.91 1.96
CA GLY A 76 8.70 -5.86 2.30
C GLY A 76 8.47 -6.51 3.68
N ASP A 77 9.42 -6.30 4.59
CA ASP A 77 9.41 -6.81 5.97
C ASP A 77 8.67 -5.90 6.99
N LEU A 78 8.15 -4.75 6.57
CA LEU A 78 7.49 -3.79 7.44
C LEU A 78 5.97 -3.89 7.36
N ASP A 79 5.36 -4.13 8.51
CA ASP A 79 3.92 -4.04 8.73
C ASP A 79 3.58 -2.79 9.55
N ILE A 80 2.79 -1.89 8.98
CA ILE A 80 2.34 -0.64 9.59
C ILE A 80 0.84 -0.72 9.86
N LYS A 81 0.42 -0.34 11.06
CA LYS A 81 -0.99 -0.23 11.44
C LYS A 81 -1.30 1.21 11.82
N ILE A 82 -2.12 1.88 11.02
CA ILE A 82 -2.41 3.31 11.14
C ILE A 82 -3.85 3.49 11.61
N PRO A 83 -4.08 4.08 12.79
CA PRO A 83 -5.42 4.50 13.19
C PRO A 83 -6.03 5.48 12.19
N ASN A 84 -7.34 5.42 11.98
CA ASN A 84 -8.01 6.27 10.98
C ASN A 84 -7.84 7.77 11.21
N HIS A 85 -7.65 8.21 12.46
CA HIS A 85 -7.43 9.62 12.78
C HIS A 85 -6.01 10.10 12.47
N GLU A 86 -5.05 9.19 12.22
CA GLU A 86 -3.64 9.50 11.93
C GLU A 86 -3.29 9.37 10.44
N LEU A 87 -4.27 9.02 9.58
CA LEU A 87 -4.00 8.73 8.16
C LEU A 87 -3.35 9.90 7.43
N TYR A 88 -3.83 11.12 7.66
CA TYR A 88 -3.29 12.30 6.98
C TYR A 88 -1.92 12.72 7.53
N ASP A 89 -1.69 12.55 8.83
CA ASP A 89 -0.36 12.76 9.42
C ASP A 89 0.65 11.78 8.83
N PHE A 90 0.25 10.51 8.66
CA PHE A 90 1.05 9.49 8.03
C PHE A 90 1.44 9.82 6.58
N LEU A 91 0.53 10.41 5.79
CA LEU A 91 0.84 10.87 4.43
C LEU A 91 1.97 11.91 4.40
N GLY A 92 2.06 12.77 5.43
CA GLY A 92 3.16 13.72 5.58
C GLY A 92 4.52 13.03 5.70
N PHE A 93 4.58 11.93 6.45
CA PHE A 93 5.80 11.14 6.61
C PHE A 93 6.11 10.28 5.38
N ARG A 94 5.08 9.82 4.65
CA ARG A 94 5.21 8.91 3.51
C ARG A 94 6.21 9.38 2.44
N THR A 95 6.16 10.66 2.07
CA THR A 95 7.06 11.24 1.06
C THR A 95 8.54 11.11 1.44
N ARG A 96 8.85 11.17 2.74
CA ARG A 96 10.19 11.01 3.26
C ARG A 96 10.52 9.55 3.44
N LEU A 97 9.62 8.76 4.02
CA LEU A 97 9.87 7.37 4.46
C LEU A 97 10.04 6.40 3.30
N PHE A 98 9.30 6.62 2.21
CA PHE A 98 9.16 5.64 1.13
C PHE A 98 9.55 6.20 -0.24
N SER A 99 10.42 7.22 -0.27
CA SER A 99 10.98 7.75 -1.51
C SER A 99 11.81 6.69 -2.24
N GLY A 100 11.62 6.58 -3.55
CA GLY A 100 12.37 5.63 -4.38
C GLY A 100 12.05 4.16 -4.09
N ILE A 101 10.86 3.87 -3.57
CA ILE A 101 10.32 2.51 -3.55
C ILE A 101 9.54 2.28 -4.85
N SER A 102 9.79 1.15 -5.49
CA SER A 102 8.97 0.65 -6.58
C SER A 102 8.42 -0.74 -6.26
N PHE A 103 7.23 -1.03 -6.77
CA PHE A 103 6.57 -2.32 -6.61
C PHE A 103 6.35 -2.99 -7.96
N GLY A 104 6.53 -4.31 -8.01
CA GLY A 104 5.97 -5.12 -9.08
C GLY A 104 4.45 -5.12 -8.99
N ARG A 105 3.94 -5.77 -7.95
CA ARG A 105 2.51 -5.85 -7.66
C ARG A 105 2.18 -5.13 -6.35
N PHE A 106 1.13 -4.32 -6.35
CA PHE A 106 0.62 -3.71 -5.12
C PHE A 106 -0.85 -4.05 -4.90
N LYS A 107 -1.11 -4.85 -3.86
CA LYS A 107 -2.45 -5.37 -3.53
C LYS A 107 -3.24 -4.33 -2.75
N ILE A 108 -4.49 -4.10 -3.15
CA ILE A 108 -5.41 -3.16 -2.50
C ILE A 108 -6.66 -3.92 -2.07
N HIS A 109 -6.96 -3.86 -0.78
CA HIS A 109 -8.19 -4.40 -0.21
C HIS A 109 -8.85 -3.38 0.72
N VAL A 110 -9.84 -2.64 0.23
CA VAL A 110 -10.42 -1.51 0.96
C VAL A 110 -11.94 -1.64 1.05
N ASP A 111 -12.43 -1.93 2.25
CA ASP A 111 -13.86 -2.06 2.55
C ASP A 111 -14.51 -0.76 3.07
N GLN A 112 -13.71 0.28 3.34
CA GLN A 112 -14.17 1.56 3.88
C GLN A 112 -13.94 2.71 2.90
N GLU A 113 -15.03 3.34 2.45
CA GLU A 113 -15.00 4.48 1.54
C GLU A 113 -14.11 5.63 2.04
N SER A 114 -14.11 5.89 3.36
CA SER A 114 -13.31 6.97 3.96
C SER A 114 -11.80 6.81 3.78
N THR A 115 -11.33 5.62 3.37
CA THR A 115 -9.91 5.33 3.16
C THR A 115 -9.50 5.41 1.69
N VAL A 116 -10.45 5.56 0.76
CA VAL A 116 -10.19 5.69 -0.69
C VAL A 116 -9.27 6.87 -0.98
N GLU A 117 -9.56 8.04 -0.39
CA GLU A 117 -8.75 9.25 -0.60
C GLU A 117 -7.34 9.10 -0.02
N PHE A 118 -7.23 8.43 1.13
CA PHE A 118 -5.92 8.10 1.70
C PHE A 118 -5.12 7.18 0.77
N VAL A 119 -5.74 6.12 0.24
CA VAL A 119 -5.07 5.19 -0.70
C VAL A 119 -4.60 5.94 -1.94
N ARG A 120 -5.46 6.79 -2.52
CA ARG A 120 -5.10 7.63 -3.68
C ARG A 120 -3.84 8.46 -3.42
N LEU A 121 -3.81 9.20 -2.31
CA LEU A 121 -2.68 10.04 -1.92
C LEU A 121 -1.43 9.22 -1.56
N PHE A 122 -1.63 8.06 -0.96
CA PHE A 122 -0.55 7.14 -0.62
C PHE A 122 0.15 6.61 -1.87
N LEU A 123 -0.58 6.33 -2.95
CA LEU A 123 -0.03 5.78 -4.18
C LEU A 123 0.73 6.79 -5.05
N THR A 124 0.50 8.10 -4.90
CA THR A 124 0.88 9.14 -5.89
C THR A 124 2.37 9.24 -6.25
N ASN A 125 3.29 8.73 -5.41
CA ASN A 125 4.74 8.79 -5.68
C ASN A 125 5.42 7.40 -5.77
N PHE A 126 4.64 6.33 -5.80
CA PHE A 126 5.20 4.99 -5.99
C PHE A 126 5.24 4.68 -7.48
N LYS A 127 6.33 4.08 -7.92
CA LYS A 127 6.33 3.40 -9.21
C LYS A 127 5.78 2.01 -8.98
N ILE A 128 4.63 1.70 -9.55
CA ILE A 128 3.96 0.41 -9.40
C ILE A 128 3.74 -0.16 -10.79
N GLU A 129 4.16 -1.40 -11.03
CA GLU A 129 3.97 -2.05 -12.33
C GLU A 129 2.53 -2.51 -12.51
N VAL A 130 1.88 -3.01 -11.46
CA VAL A 130 0.47 -3.38 -11.49
C VAL A 130 -0.22 -3.20 -10.13
N LEU A 131 -1.43 -2.63 -10.14
CA LEU A 131 -2.33 -2.63 -8.98
C LEU A 131 -3.22 -3.88 -9.02
N ASP A 132 -3.26 -4.62 -7.92
CA ASP A 132 -4.03 -5.86 -7.78
C ASP A 132 -5.16 -5.66 -6.79
N PHE A 133 -6.39 -5.96 -7.20
CA PHE A 133 -7.60 -5.80 -6.40
C PHE A 133 -8.24 -7.15 -6.11
N SER A 134 -8.48 -7.45 -4.83
CA SER A 134 -9.22 -8.63 -4.41
C SER A 134 -10.61 -8.23 -3.94
N VAL A 135 -11.61 -8.50 -4.78
CA VAL A 135 -13.00 -8.05 -4.62
C VAL A 135 -13.87 -9.19 -4.08
N ILE A 136 -14.30 -9.04 -2.83
CA ILE A 136 -15.13 -10.03 -2.11
C ILE A 136 -16.58 -9.56 -1.90
N SER A 137 -16.88 -8.29 -2.18
CA SER A 137 -18.21 -7.69 -2.02
C SER A 137 -18.40 -6.48 -2.93
N ASP A 138 -19.66 -6.10 -3.17
CA ASP A 138 -20.02 -4.95 -4.00
C ASP A 138 -19.42 -3.63 -3.48
N ILE A 139 -19.35 -3.47 -2.15
CA ILE A 139 -18.72 -2.30 -1.51
C ILE A 139 -17.22 -2.23 -1.84
N VAL A 140 -16.53 -3.38 -1.80
CA VAL A 140 -15.11 -3.43 -2.17
C VAL A 140 -14.94 -3.16 -3.66
N LEU A 141 -15.85 -3.63 -4.52
CA LEU A 141 -15.83 -3.31 -5.94
C LEU A 141 -16.01 -1.80 -6.18
N GLU A 142 -17.02 -1.18 -5.57
CA GLU A 142 -17.29 0.25 -5.71
C GLU A 142 -16.09 1.10 -5.26
N ASN A 143 -15.49 0.77 -4.10
CA ASN A 143 -14.29 1.44 -3.63
C ASN A 143 -13.09 1.22 -4.56
N SER A 144 -12.94 0.01 -5.10
CA SER A 144 -11.87 -0.31 -6.07
C SER A 144 -12.02 0.53 -7.33
N LEU A 145 -13.24 0.66 -7.86
CA LEU A 145 -13.55 1.51 -9.02
C LEU A 145 -13.23 2.98 -8.73
N LYS A 146 -13.58 3.49 -7.54
CA LYS A 146 -13.23 4.86 -7.12
C LYS A 146 -11.70 5.07 -7.07
N ILE A 147 -10.95 4.08 -6.57
CA ILE A 147 -9.48 4.14 -6.55
C ILE A 147 -8.92 4.12 -7.97
N MET A 148 -9.37 3.21 -8.83
CA MET A 148 -8.93 3.11 -10.23
C MET A 148 -9.17 4.41 -10.99
N ALA A 149 -10.37 4.99 -10.87
CA ALA A 149 -10.70 6.26 -11.49
C ALA A 149 -9.78 7.40 -11.02
N ALA A 150 -9.30 7.32 -9.79
CA ALA A 150 -8.45 8.34 -9.18
C ALA A 150 -6.95 8.18 -9.50
N VAL A 151 -6.52 6.98 -9.90
CA VAL A 151 -5.13 6.69 -10.34
C VAL A 151 -5.12 5.96 -11.69
N PRO A 152 -5.62 6.59 -12.79
CA PRO A 152 -5.90 5.95 -14.08
C PRO A 152 -4.67 5.46 -14.86
N HIS A 153 -3.47 5.76 -14.37
CA HIS A 153 -2.21 5.54 -15.09
C HIS A 153 -1.55 4.20 -14.75
N PHE A 154 -2.07 3.46 -13.77
CA PHE A 154 -1.55 2.14 -13.43
C PHE A 154 -2.27 1.05 -14.22
N PRO A 155 -1.55 0.00 -14.66
CA PRO A 155 -2.17 -1.25 -15.06
C PRO A 155 -2.91 -1.88 -13.87
N TYR A 156 -4.03 -2.54 -14.17
CA TYR A 156 -4.88 -3.17 -13.15
C TYR A 156 -4.97 -4.67 -13.36
N THR A 157 -5.06 -5.39 -12.25
CA THR A 157 -5.51 -6.78 -12.18
C THR A 157 -6.58 -6.88 -11.12
N MET A 158 -7.55 -7.76 -11.33
CA MET A 158 -8.65 -7.92 -10.39
C MET A 158 -9.03 -9.39 -10.26
N SER A 159 -9.22 -9.83 -9.01
CA SER A 159 -9.81 -11.12 -8.67
C SER A 159 -11.18 -10.89 -8.04
N ILE A 160 -12.22 -11.46 -8.64
CA ILE A 160 -13.62 -11.29 -8.26
C ILE A 160 -14.17 -12.60 -7.70
N HIS A 161 -14.77 -12.55 -6.50
CA HIS A 161 -15.53 -13.66 -5.93
C HIS A 161 -16.95 -13.77 -6.53
N PRO A 162 -17.58 -14.96 -6.55
CA PRO A 162 -18.81 -15.22 -7.31
C PRO A 162 -20.06 -14.40 -6.93
N LEU A 163 -20.04 -13.72 -5.78
CA LEU A 163 -21.22 -13.07 -5.19
C LEU A 163 -21.39 -11.60 -5.60
N ILE A 164 -20.61 -11.12 -6.57
CA ILE A 164 -20.68 -9.73 -7.07
C ILE A 164 -21.79 -9.58 -8.10
N ASP A 165 -22.53 -8.46 -8.00
CA ASP A 165 -23.55 -8.11 -8.97
C ASP A 165 -22.96 -8.01 -10.39
N ALA A 166 -23.53 -8.77 -11.32
CA ALA A 166 -23.12 -8.80 -12.73
C ALA A 166 -23.31 -7.44 -13.42
N GLU A 167 -24.27 -6.62 -12.99
CA GLU A 167 -24.45 -5.26 -13.52
C GLU A 167 -23.25 -4.37 -13.16
N MET A 168 -22.67 -4.55 -11.98
CA MET A 168 -21.50 -3.77 -11.56
C MET A 168 -20.24 -4.08 -12.38
N LEU A 169 -20.15 -5.29 -12.95
CA LEU A 169 -19.03 -5.69 -13.80
C LEU A 169 -18.95 -4.88 -15.09
N GLN A 170 -20.05 -4.25 -15.52
CA GLN A 170 -20.09 -3.40 -16.71
C GLN A 170 -19.31 -2.08 -16.53
N PHE A 171 -19.04 -1.67 -15.28
CA PHE A 171 -18.28 -0.46 -14.96
C PHE A 171 -16.77 -0.70 -14.81
N LEU A 172 -16.31 -1.93 -15.00
CA LEU A 172 -14.89 -2.25 -14.91
C LEU A 172 -14.11 -1.53 -16.02
N PRO A 173 -13.02 -0.81 -15.67
CA PRO A 173 -12.14 -0.25 -16.69
C PRO A 173 -11.36 -1.38 -17.40
N PRO A 174 -10.71 -1.07 -18.54
CA PRO A 174 -9.74 -1.99 -19.14
C PRO A 174 -8.66 -2.40 -18.12
N MET A 175 -8.33 -3.68 -18.09
CA MET A 175 -7.37 -4.25 -17.15
C MET A 175 -6.54 -5.34 -17.82
N GLU A 176 -5.36 -5.61 -17.27
CA GLU A 176 -4.43 -6.63 -17.77
C GLU A 176 -5.01 -8.02 -17.58
N VAL A 177 -5.57 -8.28 -16.40
CA VAL A 177 -6.13 -9.59 -16.06
C VAL A 177 -7.35 -9.44 -15.15
N LEU A 178 -8.42 -10.15 -15.52
CA LEU A 178 -9.61 -10.35 -14.72
C LEU A 178 -9.75 -11.84 -14.39
N HIS A 179 -9.71 -12.17 -13.11
CA HIS A 179 -9.90 -13.53 -12.61
C HIS A 179 -11.23 -13.66 -11.89
N PHE A 180 -12.02 -14.67 -12.29
CA PHE A 180 -13.19 -15.10 -11.53
C PHE A 180 -12.77 -16.27 -10.64
N LEU A 181 -12.86 -16.10 -9.33
CA LEU A 181 -12.55 -17.14 -8.37
C LEU A 181 -13.75 -18.08 -8.29
N VAL A 182 -13.58 -19.32 -8.74
CA VAL A 182 -14.60 -20.38 -8.64
C VAL A 182 -14.28 -21.19 -7.37
N GLU A 183 -15.27 -21.36 -6.49
CA GLU A 183 -15.15 -22.24 -5.31
C GLU A 183 -15.00 -23.71 -5.68
#